data_AF-A0AAW1CGE2-F1
#
_entry.id   AF-A0AAW1CGE2-F1
#
_cell.length_a   1.000
_cell.length_b   1.000
_cell.length_c   1.000
_cell.angle_alpha   90.00
_cell.angle_beta   90.00
_cell.angle_gamma   90.00
#
_symmetry.space_group_name_H-M   'P 1'
#
loop_
_entity.id
_entity.type
_entity.pdbx_description
1 polymer ?
#
loop_
_entity_poly.entity_id
_entity_poly.type
_entity_poly.pdbx_seq_one_letter_code
_entity_poly.pdbx_strand_id
1 'polypeptide(L)' 'MFESGHTAWLIVLVSAAVLASSPPHLAHITGASRKIRMYMKNAYLQMTPDGIVSGATDDQSPTSEFFLKLFFI' A
#
# COMPACT_ATOMS: atom_id res chain seq x y z
N MET A 1 3.05 13.27 -17.95
CA MET A 1 4.28 13.93 -17.46
C MET A 1 4.13 14.00 -15.95
N PHE A 2 4.86 13.18 -15.20
CA PHE A 2 4.75 13.14 -13.74
C PHE A 2 5.69 14.18 -13.12
N GLU A 3 5.10 15.14 -12.42
CA GLU A 3 5.78 16.17 -11.64
C GLU A 3 6.65 15.52 -10.54
N SER A 4 7.95 15.80 -10.58
CA SER A 4 8.96 15.24 -9.68
C SER A 4 9.02 16.03 -8.37
N GLY A 5 8.05 15.79 -7.49
CA GLY A 5 8.16 16.18 -6.08
C GLY A 5 9.08 15.23 -5.32
N HIS A 6 9.75 15.73 -4.27
CA HIS A 6 10.66 15.01 -3.35
C HIS A 6 10.20 13.59 -2.95
N THR A 7 8.89 13.32 -2.96
CA THR A 7 8.27 12.00 -2.80
C THR A 7 8.77 10.94 -3.80
N ALA A 8 9.03 11.32 -5.06
CA ALA A 8 9.52 10.39 -6.08
C ALA A 8 10.92 9.87 -5.75
N TRP A 9 11.79 10.71 -5.20
CA TRP A 9 13.13 10.32 -4.76
C TRP A 9 13.10 9.38 -3.55
N LEU A 10 12.20 9.63 -2.59
CA LEU A 10 11.99 8.74 -1.44
C LEU A 10 11.51 7.36 -1.89
N ILE A 11 10.59 7.30 -2.85
CA ILE A 11 10.10 6.03 -3.42
C ILE A 11 11.24 5.29 -4.12
N VAL A 12 12.05 5.97 -4.94
CA VAL A 12 13.17 5.33 -5.66
C VAL A 12 14.25 4.83 -4.71
N LEU A 13 14.62 5.60 -3.69
CA LEU A 13 15.62 5.20 -2.69
C LEU A 13 15.15 4.02 -1.83
N VAL A 14 13.88 4.02 -1.41
CA VAL A 14 13.29 2.90 -0.67
C VAL A 14 13.23 1.66 -1.56
N SER A 15 12.82 1.77 -2.83
CA SER A 15 12.81 0.64 -3.76
C SER A 15 14.21 0.09 -4.02
N ALA A 16 15.21 0.94 -4.23
CA ALA A 16 16.60 0.52 -4.46
C ALA A 16 17.21 -0.16 -3.24
N ALA A 17 16.93 0.34 -2.03
CA ALA A 17 17.40 -0.29 -0.79
C ALA A 17 16.76 -1.67 -0.59
N VAL A 18 15.47 -1.83 -0.89
CA VAL A 18 14.79 -3.14 -0.77
C VAL A 18 15.22 -4.11 -1.88
N LEU A 19 15.55 -3.62 -3.08
CA LEU A 19 16.13 -4.43 -4.17
C LEU A 19 17.56 -4.90 -3.84
N ALA A 20 18.39 -4.03 -3.25
CA ALA A 20 19.78 -4.33 -2.92
C ALA A 20 19.93 -5.23 -1.67
N SER A 21 18.93 -5.24 -0.79
CA SER A 21 18.87 -6.14 0.36
C SER A 21 17.72 -7.13 0.21
N SER A 22 17.88 -8.17 -0.62
CA SER A 22 17.03 -9.36 -0.53
C SER A 22 17.70 -10.42 0.37
N PRO A 23 17.70 -10.29 1.72
CA PRO A 23 17.94 -11.43 2.57
C PRO A 23 16.83 -12.46 2.29
N PRO A 24 17.17 -13.77 2.24
CA PRO A 24 16.19 -14.85 2.10
C PRO A 24 15.06 -14.82 3.15
N HIS A 25 15.21 -14.03 4.22
CA HIS A 25 14.19 -13.78 5.24
C HIS A 25 12.98 -12.94 4.75
N LEU A 26 13.12 -12.12 3.71
CA LEU A 26 12.02 -11.30 3.17
C LEU A 26 11.29 -11.96 1.99
N ALA A 27 11.83 -13.06 1.44
CA ALA A 27 11.20 -13.83 0.36
C ALA A 27 9.77 -14.28 0.71
N HIS A 28 9.50 -14.59 1.99
CA HIS A 28 8.15 -14.96 2.48
C HIS A 28 7.13 -13.80 2.46
N ILE A 29 7.60 -12.56 2.35
CA ILE A 29 6.76 -11.34 2.27
C ILE A 29 6.47 -11.01 0.80
N THR A 30 7.34 -11.43 -0.11
CA THR A 30 7.21 -11.21 -1.55
C THR A 30 6.14 -12.14 -2.14
N GLY A 31 5.24 -11.63 -2.98
CA GLY A 31 4.20 -12.42 -3.63
C GLY A 31 2.97 -12.80 -2.77
N ALA A 32 3.08 -12.79 -1.44
CA ALA A 32 1.96 -13.03 -0.53
C ALA A 32 1.07 -11.77 -0.42
N SER A 33 -0.23 -11.92 -0.73
CA SER A 33 -1.19 -10.85 -0.48
C SER A 33 -1.50 -10.76 1.01
N ARG A 34 -1.53 -9.53 1.55
CA ARG A 34 -1.87 -9.29 2.96
C ARG A 34 -3.05 -8.35 3.08
N LYS A 35 -3.97 -8.67 3.99
CA LYS A 35 -5.03 -7.75 4.38
C LYS A 35 -4.43 -6.54 5.09
N ILE A 36 -4.81 -5.36 4.63
CA ILE A 36 -4.44 -4.07 5.20
C ILE A 36 -5.70 -3.20 5.29
N ARG A 37 -5.63 -2.17 6.13
CA ARG A 37 -6.56 -1.03 6.12
C ARG A 37 -5.74 0.23 5.97
N MET A 38 -6.24 1.19 5.21
CA MET A 38 -5.54 2.46 4.97
C MET A 38 -6.26 3.57 5.72
N TYR A 39 -5.58 4.21 6.68
CA TYR A 39 -6.13 5.36 7.41
C TYR A 39 -5.62 6.66 6.80
N MET A 40 -6.53 7.50 6.33
CA MET A 40 -6.24 8.78 5.69
C MET A 40 -7.22 9.84 6.19
N LYS A 41 -6.71 11.01 6.56
CA LYS A 41 -7.52 12.20 6.89
C LYS A 41 -8.71 11.86 7.83
N ASN A 42 -8.38 11.31 8.99
CA ASN A 42 -9.32 10.96 10.06
C ASN A 42 -10.35 9.87 9.72
N ALA A 43 -10.17 9.13 8.62
CA ALA A 43 -11.06 8.05 8.20
C ALA A 43 -10.27 6.88 7.59
N TYR A 44 -10.86 5.69 7.61
CA TYR A 44 -10.36 4.54 6.85
C TYR A 44 -10.83 4.65 5.40
N LEU A 45 -9.93 4.42 4.46
CA LEU A 45 -10.28 4.31 3.04
C LEU A 45 -11.29 3.17 2.89
N GLN A 46 -12.41 3.44 2.25
CA GLN A 46 -13.44 2.47 1.95
C GLN A 46 -13.67 2.49 0.44
N MET A 47 -13.81 1.31 -0.17
CA MET A 47 -14.21 1.17 -1.56
C MET A 47 -15.46 0.32 -1.64
N THR A 48 -16.51 0.86 -2.25
CA THR A 48 -17.75 0.12 -2.48
C THR A 48 -17.65 -0.76 -3.74
N PRO A 49 -18.49 -1.79 -3.89
CA PRO A 49 -18.45 -2.68 -5.06
C PRO A 49 -18.71 -1.97 -6.40
N ASP A 50 -19.45 -0.86 -6.38
CA ASP A 50 -19.71 0.05 -7.50
C ASP A 50 -18.51 0.96 -7.81
N GLY A 51 -17.42 0.85 -7.05
CA GLY A 51 -16.15 1.53 -7.31
C GLY A 51 -16.02 2.92 -6.69
N ILE A 52 -16.98 3.35 -5.87
CA ILE A 52 -16.89 4.62 -5.16
C ILE A 52 -15.89 4.48 -4.02
N VAL A 53 -15.01 5.48 -3.91
CA VAL A 53 -14.00 5.56 -2.85
C VAL A 53 -14.41 6.66 -1.87
N SER A 54 -14.51 6.31 -0.59
CA SER A 54 -14.94 7.19 0.48
C SER A 54 -14.18 6.94 1.78
N GLY A 55 -14.48 7.70 2.83
CA GLY A 55 -13.92 7.51 4.16
C GLY A 55 -14.94 6.87 5.11
N ALA A 56 -14.54 5.81 5.81
CA ALA A 56 -15.28 5.19 6.90
C ALA A 56 -14.72 5.65 8.25
N THR A 57 -15.59 6.11 9.15
CA THR A 57 -15.23 6.38 10.55
C THR A 57 -15.22 5.12 11.41
N ASP A 58 -15.87 4.06 10.95
CA ASP A 58 -15.89 2.75 11.59
C ASP A 58 -14.59 1.98 11.26
N ASP A 59 -13.86 1.61 12.30
CA ASP A 59 -12.60 0.88 12.24
C ASP A 59 -12.75 -0.61 11.87
N GLN A 60 -13.99 -1.14 11.85
CA GLN A 60 -14.31 -2.52 11.49
C GLN A 60 -15.08 -2.65 10.16
N SER A 61 -15.16 -1.58 9.35
CA SER A 61 -15.88 -1.64 8.08
C SER A 61 -15.24 -2.65 7.11
N PRO A 62 -15.98 -3.67 6.62
CA PRO A 62 -15.43 -4.72 5.75
C PRO A 62 -14.99 -4.18 4.39
N THR A 63 -15.57 -3.07 3.94
CA THR A 63 -15.22 -2.40 2.67
C THR A 63 -13.98 -1.52 2.79
N SER A 64 -13.36 -1.46 3.97
CA SER A 64 -12.07 -0.80 4.21
C SER A 64 -10.86 -1.75 4.19
N GLU A 65 -11.11 -3.05 4.00
CA GLU A 65 -10.06 -4.06 3.91
C GLU A 65 -9.55 -4.22 2.47
N PHE A 66 -8.24 -4.03 2.27
CA PHE A 66 -7.59 -4.19 0.97
C PHE A 66 -6.50 -5.25 1.04
N PHE A 67 -6.20 -5.88 -0.09
CA PHE A 67 -5.06 -6.78 -0.22
C PHE A 67 -3.86 -6.03 -0.81
N LEU A 68 -2.84 -5.81 0.00
CA LEU A 68 -1.55 -5.33 -0.48
C LEU A 68 -0.75 -6.50 -1.05
N LYS A 69 -0.29 -6.37 -2.29
CA LYS A 69 0.65 -7.29 -2.91
C LYS A 69 1.92 -6.54 -3.29
N LEU A 70 3.03 -6.91 -2.65
CA LEU A 70 4.34 -6.34 -2.91
C LEU A 70 4.91 -6.98 -4.19
N PHE A 71 5.08 -6.18 -5.23
CA PHE A 71 5.80 -6.53 -6.45
C PHE A 71 7.10 -5.73 -6.48
N PHE A 72 8.23 -6.41 -6.63
CA PHE A 72 9.50 -5.76 -6.97
C PHE A 72 9.53 -5.60 -8.48
N ILE A 73 9.76 -4.36 -8.94
CA ILE A 73 9.97 -3.99 -10.35
C ILE A 73 11.45 -3.74 -10.61
#